data_AF-A0A4C1TB56-F1
#
_entry.id   AF-A0A4C1TB56-F1
#
_cell.length_a   1.000
_cell.length_b   1.000
_cell.length_c   1.000
_cell.angle_alpha   90.00
_cell.angle_beta   90.00
_cell.angle_gamma   90.00
#
_symmetry.space_group_name_H-M   'P 1'
#
loop_
_entity.id
_entity.type
_entity.pdbx_description
1 polymer ?
#
loop_
_entity_poly.entity_id
_entity_poly.type
_entity_poly.pdbx_seq_one_letter_code
_entity_poly.pdbx_strand_id
1 'polypeptide(L)'
;MILPAFQTCQPKNGTLSTLESQYLLQVVKCDDQKCCSPRRSDLHMILHDRFLPPPYPITQVDGHLTIPDFKEHDGKSFAPFLIRHCLPIQPLNAFISTPYDLYCPSVRDDLEKRCCSTCGIYFASSTRAEEHRRSPHCTS
;
A
#
# COMPACT_ATOMS: atom_id res chain seq x y z
N MET A 1 10.83 -4.32 12.39
CA MET A 1 9.53 -3.72 12.77
C MET A 1 8.61 -3.97 11.60
N ILE A 2 7.62 -4.85 11.72
CA ILE A 2 6.73 -5.22 10.59
C ILE A 2 5.60 -4.18 10.59
N LEU A 3 5.54 -3.34 9.56
CA LEU A 3 4.43 -2.40 9.38
C LEU A 3 3.15 -3.20 9.04
N PRO A 4 2.03 -2.99 9.76
CA PRO A 4 0.83 -3.82 9.63
C PRO A 4 -0.10 -3.34 8.50
N ALA A 5 0.47 -2.95 7.35
CA ALA A 5 -0.26 -2.14 6.38
C ALA A 5 -0.61 -2.84 5.06
N PHE A 6 -0.31 -4.14 4.92
CA PHE A 6 -0.75 -4.91 3.76
C PHE A 6 -1.71 -5.99 4.21
N GLN A 7 -2.94 -5.87 3.73
CA GLN A 7 -4.00 -6.81 4.01
C GLN A 7 -3.53 -8.21 3.59
N THR A 8 -3.31 -9.06 4.59
CA THR A 8 -3.41 -10.50 4.35
C THR A 8 -4.88 -10.76 4.03
N CYS A 9 -5.26 -10.66 2.76
CA CYS A 9 -6.44 -11.40 2.30
C CYS A 9 -6.14 -12.85 2.67
N GLN A 10 -6.83 -13.38 3.67
CA GLN A 10 -6.75 -14.79 4.06
C GLN A 10 -7.74 -15.56 3.16
N PRO A 11 -7.32 -16.13 2.02
CA PRO A 11 -8.14 -17.14 1.39
C PRO A 11 -8.17 -18.35 2.33
N LYS A 12 -9.37 -18.87 2.55
CA LYS A 12 -9.55 -20.18 3.17
C LYS A 12 -8.79 -21.19 2.29
N ASN A 13 -7.65 -21.67 2.78
CA ASN A 13 -6.67 -22.57 2.14
C ASN A 13 -5.53 -21.84 1.39
N GLY A 14 -4.40 -21.66 2.09
CA GLY A 14 -3.12 -21.23 1.53
C GLY A 14 -2.87 -19.73 1.63
N THR A 15 -2.04 -19.31 2.59
CA THR A 15 -1.83 -17.90 2.92
C THR A 15 -1.03 -17.19 1.82
N LEU A 16 -1.68 -16.58 0.83
CA LEU A 16 -1.05 -15.63 -0.09
C LEU A 16 -1.20 -14.22 0.49
N SER A 17 -0.19 -13.35 0.30
CA SER A 17 -0.30 -11.93 0.65
C SER A 17 -0.61 -11.13 -0.61
N THR A 18 -1.61 -10.25 -0.52
CA THR A 18 -2.11 -9.50 -1.67
C THR A 18 -2.13 -8.01 -1.37
N LEU A 19 -1.66 -7.21 -2.32
CA LEU A 19 -1.84 -5.76 -2.34
C LEU A 19 -2.72 -5.43 -3.55
N GLU A 20 -3.86 -4.79 -3.28
CA GLU A 20 -4.83 -4.40 -4.30
C GLU A 20 -4.78 -2.88 -4.53
N SER A 21 -4.75 -2.48 -5.79
CA SER A 21 -4.98 -1.13 -6.30
C SER A 21 -6.04 -1.20 -7.40
N GLN A 22 -6.62 -0.06 -7.76
CA GLN A 22 -7.57 0.07 -8.86
C GLN A 22 -7.06 -0.51 -10.19
N TYR A 23 -5.75 -0.41 -10.44
CA TYR A 23 -5.12 -0.83 -11.70
C TYR A 23 -3.97 -1.82 -11.53
N LEU A 24 -3.68 -2.23 -10.29
CA LEU A 24 -2.60 -3.16 -10.00
C LEU A 24 -3.02 -4.18 -8.95
N LEU A 25 -2.73 -5.45 -9.23
CA LEU A 25 -2.80 -6.52 -8.25
C LEU A 25 -1.40 -7.10 -8.05
N GLN A 26 -0.88 -7.02 -6.83
CA GLN A 26 0.37 -7.68 -6.47
C GLN A 26 0.07 -8.89 -5.58
N VAL A 27 0.48 -10.07 -6.05
CA VAL A 27 0.32 -11.33 -5.29
C VAL A 27 1.71 -11.84 -4.95
N VAL A 28 1.96 -12.03 -3.66
CA VAL A 28 3.24 -12.50 -3.13
C VAL A 28 3.06 -13.89 -2.54
N LYS A 29 3.95 -14.81 -2.93
CA LYS A 29 4.07 -16.14 -2.32
C LYS A 29 4.47 -16.02 -0.86
N CYS A 30 3.79 -16.76 0.02
CA CYS A 30 4.23 -16.89 1.40
C CYS A 30 5.53 -17.69 1.52
N ASP A 31 6.08 -17.65 2.72
CA ASP A 31 7.29 -18.38 3.08
C ASP A 31 7.01 -19.87 3.40
N ASP A 32 5.74 -20.28 3.48
CA ASP A 32 5.36 -21.68 3.71
C ASP A 32 5.52 -22.53 2.44
N GLN A 33 6.51 -23.43 2.45
CA GLN A 33 6.78 -24.34 1.33
C GLN A 33 5.71 -25.42 1.11
N LYS A 34 4.87 -25.70 2.12
CA LYS A 34 3.70 -26.57 1.95
C LYS A 34 2.61 -25.88 1.11
N CYS A 35 2.59 -24.55 1.13
CA CYS A 35 1.63 -23.73 0.39
C CYS A 35 2.18 -23.27 -0.96
N CYS A 36 3.44 -22.84 -1.01
CA CYS A 36 4.04 -22.21 -2.18
C CYS A 36 5.29 -22.96 -2.64
N SER A 37 5.40 -23.19 -3.96
CA SER A 37 6.66 -23.67 -4.55
C SER A 37 7.79 -22.64 -4.37
N PRO A 38 9.06 -23.08 -4.40
CA PRO A 38 10.21 -22.17 -4.27
C PRO A 38 10.14 -20.95 -5.20
N ARG A 39 10.74 -19.85 -4.75
CA ARG A 39 10.82 -18.62 -5.55
C ARG A 39 11.75 -18.84 -6.74
N ARG A 40 11.41 -18.21 -7.86
CA ARG A 40 12.23 -18.25 -9.08
C ARG A 40 13.38 -17.25 -9.07
N SER A 41 13.33 -16.26 -8.18
CA SER A 41 14.32 -15.20 -8.08
C SER A 41 14.46 -14.67 -6.66
N ASP A 42 15.60 -14.03 -6.41
CA ASP A 42 15.92 -13.36 -5.16
C ASP A 42 15.39 -11.92 -5.09
N LEU A 43 14.32 -11.61 -5.82
CA LEU A 43 13.72 -10.27 -5.85
C LEU A 43 13.35 -9.76 -4.45
N HIS A 44 13.04 -10.67 -3.52
CA HIS A 44 12.77 -10.38 -2.12
C HIS A 44 13.97 -9.80 -1.34
N MET A 45 15.21 -9.97 -1.85
CA MET A 45 16.39 -9.29 -1.30
C MET A 45 16.39 -7.80 -1.60
N ILE A 46 15.75 -7.41 -2.70
CA ILE A 46 15.53 -6.00 -3.04
C ILE A 46 14.23 -5.56 -2.36
N LEU A 47 13.09 -6.15 -2.73
CA LEU A 47 11.79 -5.83 -2.14
C LEU A 47 11.61 -6.48 -0.76
N HIS A 48 12.11 -5.82 0.29
CA HIS A 48 12.00 -6.32 1.68
C HIS A 48 10.55 -6.58 2.11
N ASP A 49 9.63 -5.66 1.81
CA ASP A 49 8.20 -5.84 2.08
C ASP A 49 7.49 -6.69 1.02
N ARG A 50 8.25 -7.22 0.05
CA ARG A 50 7.84 -8.08 -1.06
C ARG A 50 6.88 -7.45 -2.07
N PHE A 51 6.36 -6.26 -1.77
CA PHE A 51 5.53 -5.45 -2.65
C PHE A 51 6.35 -4.31 -3.27
N LEU A 52 5.97 -3.91 -4.48
CA LEU A 52 6.44 -2.69 -5.10
C LEU A 52 5.89 -1.48 -4.33
N PRO A 53 6.74 -0.48 -4.02
CA PRO A 53 6.30 0.72 -3.33
C PRO A 53 5.37 1.54 -4.23
N PRO A 54 4.41 2.24 -3.63
CA PRO A 54 3.45 3.07 -4.37
C PRO A 54 4.16 4.19 -5.13
N PRO A 55 3.68 4.58 -6.32
CA PRO A 55 4.22 5.72 -7.06
C PRO A 55 3.86 7.02 -6.34
N TYR A 56 4.87 7.73 -5.86
CA TYR A 56 4.71 9.06 -5.26
C TYR A 56 5.85 10.02 -5.62
N PRO A 57 5.58 11.31 -5.76
CA PRO A 57 6.58 12.37 -5.75
C PRO A 57 7.19 12.51 -4.36
N ILE A 58 8.38 13.11 -4.31
CA ILE A 58 9.06 13.44 -3.06
C ILE A 58 9.37 14.93 -3.13
N THR A 59 9.02 15.65 -2.06
CA THR A 59 9.40 17.05 -1.88
C THR A 59 10.22 17.20 -0.60
N GLN A 60 10.80 18.38 -0.40
CA GLN A 60 11.51 18.73 0.83
C GLN A 60 10.80 19.90 1.52
N VAL A 61 10.40 19.69 2.77
CA VAL A 61 9.77 20.70 3.63
C VAL A 61 10.58 20.80 4.92
N ASP A 62 11.04 22.00 5.26
CA ASP A 62 11.87 22.26 6.45
C ASP A 62 13.07 21.31 6.58
N GLY A 63 13.71 20.99 5.45
CA GLY A 63 14.86 20.07 5.41
C GLY A 63 14.50 18.58 5.38
N HIS A 64 13.24 18.21 5.60
CA HIS A 64 12.78 16.83 5.66
C HIS A 64 12.14 16.39 4.34
N LEU A 65 12.46 15.17 3.89
CA LEU A 65 11.82 14.59 2.72
C LEU A 65 10.41 14.09 3.08
N THR A 66 9.43 14.51 2.32
CA THR A 66 8.02 14.20 2.55
C THR A 66 7.30 13.81 1.26
N ILE A 67 6.19 13.08 1.42
CA ILE A 67 5.23 12.83 0.34
C ILE A 67 4.22 13.99 0.39
N PRO A 68 4.17 14.87 -0.63
CA PRO A 68 3.24 16.01 -0.64
C PRO A 68 1.79 15.53 -0.78
N ASP A 69 0.82 16.33 -0.32
CA ASP A 69 -0.58 16.04 -0.62
C ASP A 69 -0.81 16.00 -2.15
N PHE A 70 -1.69 15.13 -2.64
CA PHE A 70 -2.04 15.08 -4.07
C PHE A 70 -2.67 16.39 -4.57
N LYS A 71 -3.15 17.26 -3.68
CA LYS A 71 -3.63 18.62 -3.97
C LYS A 71 -2.49 19.61 -4.20
N GLU A 72 -1.34 19.36 -3.61
CA GLU A 72 -0.16 20.24 -3.63
C GLU A 72 0.85 19.86 -4.72
N HIS A 73 0.62 18.74 -5.41
CA HIS A 73 1.51 18.22 -6.44
C HIS A 73 0.77 17.96 -7.76
N ASP A 74 1.42 18.26 -8.89
CA ASP A 74 0.81 18.19 -10.23
C ASP A 74 0.55 16.76 -10.74
N GLY A 75 1.08 15.76 -10.03
CA GLY A 75 0.95 14.33 -10.35
C GLY A 75 1.71 13.91 -11.63
N LYS A 76 2.59 14.75 -12.16
CA LYS A 76 3.29 14.50 -13.43
C LYS A 76 4.71 13.99 -13.24
N SER A 77 5.33 14.32 -12.11
CA SER A 77 6.67 13.86 -11.76
C SER A 77 6.61 12.89 -10.58
N PHE A 78 7.27 11.74 -10.71
CA PHE A 78 7.34 10.74 -9.65
C PHE A 78 8.80 10.45 -9.34
N ALA A 79 9.10 10.17 -8.08
CA ALA A 79 10.45 9.77 -7.71
C ALA A 79 10.81 8.41 -8.35
N PRO A 80 12.06 8.22 -8.80
CA PRO A 80 12.53 6.93 -9.30
C PRO A 80 12.29 5.82 -8.29
N PHE A 81 12.05 4.59 -8.77
CA PHE A 81 11.79 3.42 -7.91
C PHE A 81 12.83 3.25 -6.80
N LEU A 82 14.13 3.31 -7.14
CA LEU A 82 15.20 3.11 -6.17
C LEU A 82 15.17 4.16 -5.04
N ILE A 83 14.81 5.42 -5.35
CA ILE A 83 14.68 6.47 -4.35
C ILE A 83 13.52 6.18 -3.40
N ARG A 84 12.35 5.83 -3.93
CA ARG A 84 11.16 5.47 -3.13
C ARG A 84 11.35 4.23 -2.28
N HIS A 85 12.21 3.32 -2.75
CA HIS A 85 12.45 2.05 -2.10
C HIS A 85 13.53 2.14 -1.00
N CYS A 86 14.59 2.91 -1.23
CA CYS A 86 15.71 3.03 -0.29
C CYS A 86 15.52 4.10 0.79
N LEU A 87 14.65 5.10 0.56
CA LEU A 87 14.42 6.16 1.53
C LEU A 87 13.22 5.83 2.44
N PRO A 88 13.39 5.89 3.77
CA PRO A 88 12.31 5.64 4.73
C PRO A 88 11.41 6.87 4.88
N ILE A 89 10.72 7.25 3.80
CA ILE A 89 9.83 8.42 3.79
C ILE A 89 8.49 8.01 4.38
N GLN A 90 8.07 8.71 5.44
CA GLN A 90 6.78 8.47 6.06
C GLN A 90 5.65 9.17 5.29
N PRO A 91 4.45 8.56 5.17
CA PRO A 91 3.28 9.24 4.66
C PRO A 91 2.90 10.42 5.55
N LEU A 92 2.46 11.53 4.94
CA LEU A 92 1.91 12.66 5.67
C LEU A 92 0.52 12.27 6.20
N ASN A 93 0.46 11.94 7.50
CA ASN A 93 -0.66 12.18 8.40
C ASN A 93 -2.07 11.72 7.93
N ALA A 94 -2.29 10.43 7.71
CA ALA A 94 -3.63 9.79 7.74
C ALA A 94 -3.57 8.27 7.54
N PHE A 95 -2.55 7.79 6.84
CA PHE A 95 -2.44 6.39 6.44
C PHE A 95 -1.30 5.69 7.16
N ILE A 96 -1.53 4.44 7.59
CA ILE A 96 -0.45 3.58 8.12
C ILE A 96 0.56 3.26 6.99
N SER A 97 0.10 3.24 5.74
CA SER A 97 0.94 3.18 4.54
C SER A 97 0.35 4.02 3.42
N THR A 98 1.19 4.68 2.63
CA THR A 98 0.77 5.43 1.43
C THR A 98 -0.07 4.54 0.48
N PRO A 99 -1.33 4.90 0.19
CA PRO A 99 -2.15 4.17 -0.78
C PRO A 99 -1.49 4.14 -2.15
N TYR A 100 -1.55 2.99 -2.83
CA TYR A 100 -0.94 2.85 -4.17
C TYR A 100 -1.57 3.77 -5.21
N ASP A 101 -2.85 4.07 -5.05
CA ASP A 101 -3.60 4.94 -5.96
C ASP A 101 -3.68 6.40 -5.49
N LEU A 102 -2.86 6.82 -4.52
CA LEU A 102 -2.91 8.18 -3.94
C LEU A 102 -2.86 9.29 -5.00
N TYR A 103 -2.03 9.14 -6.02
CA TYR A 103 -1.88 10.12 -7.11
C TYR A 103 -2.69 9.77 -8.36
N CYS A 104 -3.56 8.75 -8.30
CA CYS A 104 -4.36 8.34 -9.43
C CYS A 104 -5.60 9.26 -9.58
N PRO A 105 -5.72 10.03 -10.67
CA PRO A 105 -6.80 11.02 -10.80
C PRO A 105 -8.21 10.42 -10.79
N SER A 106 -8.37 9.19 -11.30
CA SER A 106 -9.69 8.55 -11.45
C SER A 106 -10.31 8.06 -10.14
N VAL A 107 -9.52 7.90 -9.07
CA VAL A 107 -10.00 7.40 -7.78
C VAL A 107 -9.86 8.40 -6.64
N ARG A 108 -9.38 9.61 -6.93
CA ARG A 108 -9.09 10.67 -5.95
C ARG A 108 -10.28 10.94 -5.02
N ASP A 109 -11.47 11.10 -5.59
CA ASP A 109 -12.70 11.41 -4.83
C ASP A 109 -13.23 10.22 -4.01
N ASP A 110 -12.68 9.03 -4.24
CA ASP A 110 -13.04 7.80 -3.54
C ASP A 110 -11.95 7.34 -2.57
N LEU A 111 -10.75 7.95 -2.57
CA LEU A 111 -9.63 7.52 -1.72
C LEU A 111 -10.02 7.48 -0.24
N GLU A 112 -10.66 8.53 0.27
CA GLU A 112 -11.12 8.59 1.66
C GLU A 112 -12.17 7.52 1.96
N LYS A 113 -13.12 7.29 1.04
CA LYS A 113 -14.16 6.26 1.21
C LYS A 113 -13.60 4.84 1.19
N ARG A 114 -12.47 4.66 0.50
CA ARG A 114 -11.74 3.41 0.33
C ARG A 114 -10.66 3.20 1.38
N CYS A 115 -10.49 4.12 2.32
CA CYS A 115 -9.63 3.94 3.46
C CYS A 115 -10.46 3.73 4.73
N CYS A 116 -10.05 2.79 5.57
CA CYS A 116 -10.62 2.67 6.90
C CYS A 116 -10.07 3.79 7.78
N SER A 117 -10.93 4.60 8.38
CA SER A 117 -10.51 5.67 9.31
C SER A 117 -9.93 5.14 10.63
N THR A 118 -10.30 3.93 11.03
CA THR A 118 -9.87 3.32 12.30
C THR A 118 -8.50 2.66 12.19
N CYS A 119 -8.27 1.88 11.13
CA CYS A 119 -7.03 1.12 10.93
C CYS A 119 -6.14 1.65 9.80
N GLY A 120 -6.56 2.69 9.07
CA GLY A 120 -5.77 3.33 8.01
C GLY A 120 -5.46 2.46 6.78
N ILE A 121 -6.09 1.28 6.65
CA ILE A 121 -5.90 0.37 5.51
C ILE A 121 -6.68 0.88 4.30
N TYR A 122 -6.01 0.89 3.14
CA TYR A 122 -6.59 1.20 1.84
C TYR A 122 -7.15 -0.05 1.14
N PHE A 123 -8.26 0.13 0.43
CA PHE A 123 -8.92 -0.91 -0.37
C PHE A 123 -9.09 -0.46 -1.82
N ALA A 124 -8.83 -1.34 -2.78
CA ALA A 124 -9.03 -1.02 -4.20
C ALA A 124 -10.50 -0.76 -4.57
N SER A 125 -11.48 -1.27 -3.82
CA SER A 125 -12.90 -1.06 -4.08
C SER A 125 -13.69 -0.64 -2.84
N SER A 126 -14.70 0.19 -3.05
CA SER A 126 -15.61 0.66 -2.00
C SER A 126 -16.40 -0.48 -1.34
N THR A 127 -16.73 -1.54 -2.09
CA THR A 127 -17.39 -2.73 -1.55
C THR A 127 -16.50 -3.45 -0.54
N ARG A 128 -15.21 -3.63 -0.85
CA ARG A 128 -14.26 -4.26 0.08
C ARG A 128 -14.06 -3.41 1.34
N ALA A 129 -13.96 -2.09 1.16
CA ALA A 129 -13.84 -1.16 2.29
C ALA A 129 -15.07 -1.26 3.20
N GLU A 130 -16.27 -1.31 2.63
CA GLU A 130 -17.53 -1.42 3.37
C GLU A 130 -17.66 -2.77 4.10
N GLU A 131 -17.28 -3.88 3.46
CA GLU A 131 -17.20 -5.18 4.12
C GLU A 131 -16.23 -5.16 5.31
N HIS A 132 -15.06 -4.52 5.14
CA HIS A 132 -14.08 -4.38 6.21
C HIS A 132 -14.60 -3.50 7.35
N ARG A 133 -15.34 -2.42 7.08
CA ARG A 133 -15.91 -1.56 8.13
C ARG A 133 -16.87 -2.28 9.07
N ARG A 134 -17.47 -3.40 8.63
CA ARG A 134 -18.36 -4.23 9.45
C ARG A 134 -17.63 -5.18 10.39
N SER A 135 -16.31 -5.25 10.30
CA SER A 135 -15.51 -6.12 11.16
C SER A 135 -15.35 -5.55 12.58
N PRO A 136 -15.18 -6.41 13.60
CA PRO A 136 -15.24 -5.99 15.01
C PRO A 136 -14.19 -4.94 15.41
N HIS A 137 -13.03 -4.93 14.75
CA HIS A 137 -11.96 -3.97 15.06
C HIS A 137 -12.24 -2.56 14.52
N CYS A 138 -13.20 -2.39 13.61
CA CYS A 138 -13.62 -1.09 13.10
C CYS A 138 -14.77 -0.47 13.91
N THR A 139 -15.49 -1.27 14.73
CA THR A 139 -16.73 -0.87 15.42
C THR A 139 -16.54 -0.57 16.91
N SER A 140 -15.30 -0.40 17.40
CA SER A 140 -15.00 0.00 18.79
C SER A 140 -14.73 1.49 18.93
#